data_AF-A0A536DG13-F1
#
_entry.id   AF-A0A536DG13-F1
#
_cell.length_a   1.000
_cell.length_b   1.000
_cell.length_c   1.000
_cell.angle_alpha   90.00
_cell.angle_beta   90.00
_cell.angle_gamma   90.00
#
_symmetry.space_group_name_H-M   'P 1'
#
loop_
_entity.id
_entity.type
_entity.pdbx_description
1 polymer ?
#
loop_
_entity_poly.entity_id
_entity_poly.type
_entity_poly.pdbx_seq_one_letter_code
_entity_poly.pdbx_strand_id
1 'polypeptide(L)'
;MPRPSVLLRLELAFNRRRAMRKVYRGKDIEVSFDLDQCVHIGECLRGEPRAFQLTRRPWVLPDAGDADTVAEVILRCPSGALQFRRLDGGPDEEHDGTTVTPVLNGPLLVVGRIEVQREDRTVEVMPRATLCRCGYSNHKPFCDNEHLKIGFKAPGTPMKIRLSPVRPRLEQPITKTADPRGSDVGEHAV
;
A
#
# COMPACT_ATOMS: atom_id res chain seq x y z
N MET A 1 -48.55 18.47 28.40
CA MET A 1 -47.90 17.49 27.49
C MET A 1 -46.91 18.23 26.60
N PRO A 2 -45.60 18.11 26.82
CA PRO A 2 -44.61 18.74 25.95
C PRO A 2 -44.36 17.85 24.71
N ARG A 3 -44.26 18.49 23.54
CA ARG A 3 -43.96 17.85 22.25
C ARG A 3 -42.50 17.37 22.22
N PRO A 4 -42.19 16.17 21.69
CA PRO A 4 -40.81 15.74 21.57
C PRO A 4 -40.14 16.45 20.38
N SER A 5 -38.91 16.87 20.64
CA SER A 5 -37.96 17.58 19.80
C SER A 5 -37.54 16.76 18.56
N VAL A 6 -37.61 17.40 17.40
CA VAL A 6 -37.07 16.90 16.12
C VAL A 6 -35.55 17.12 16.12
N LEU A 7 -34.83 16.27 16.85
CA LEU A 7 -33.36 16.36 16.93
C LEU A 7 -32.75 14.97 17.05
N LEU A 8 -33.14 14.05 16.16
CA LEU A 8 -32.51 12.71 16.12
C LEU A 8 -32.73 11.99 14.79
N ARG A 9 -32.45 12.61 13.64
CA ARG A 9 -32.37 11.88 12.35
C ARG A 9 -31.31 12.43 11.39
N LEU A 10 -30.15 12.82 11.92
CA LEU A 10 -28.96 13.09 11.10
C LEU A 10 -27.70 12.37 11.61
N GLU A 11 -27.84 11.27 12.35
CA GLU A 11 -26.72 10.42 12.81
C GLU A 11 -26.63 9.07 12.08
N LEU A 12 -27.28 8.93 10.92
CA LEU A 12 -27.42 7.64 10.21
C LEU A 12 -26.66 7.54 8.87
N ALA A 13 -25.58 8.31 8.67
CA ALA A 13 -24.80 8.25 7.42
C ALA A 13 -23.28 8.08 7.53
N PHE A 14 -22.69 7.91 8.73
CA PHE A 14 -21.23 7.78 8.86
C PHE A 14 -20.72 6.50 9.53
N ASN A 15 -21.55 5.45 9.57
CA ASN A 15 -21.18 4.17 10.17
C ASN A 15 -21.10 3.04 9.13
N ARG A 16 -20.21 3.21 8.15
CA ARG A 16 -19.60 2.06 7.46
C ARG A 16 -18.17 1.95 7.98
N ARG A 17 -17.99 1.33 9.15
CA ARG A 17 -16.69 0.82 9.60
C ARG A 17 -16.26 -0.30 8.66
N ARG A 18 -15.80 0.08 7.48
CA ARG A 18 -15.05 -0.79 6.59
C ARG A 18 -13.82 -1.17 7.40
N ALA A 19 -13.55 -2.46 7.56
CA ALA A 19 -12.24 -2.89 8.06
C ALA A 19 -11.18 -2.17 7.20
N MET A 20 -10.46 -1.21 7.80
CA MET A 20 -9.59 -0.28 7.09
C MET A 20 -8.47 -1.01 6.38
N ARG A 21 -7.90 -1.98 7.09
CA ARG A 21 -6.97 -2.96 6.55
C ARG A 21 -7.75 -4.17 6.03
N LYS A 22 -7.80 -4.32 4.72
CA LYS A 22 -8.39 -5.49 4.07
C LYS A 22 -7.36 -6.61 3.96
N VAL A 23 -7.74 -7.81 4.39
CA VAL A 23 -6.90 -9.00 4.37
C VAL A 23 -7.23 -9.86 3.14
N TYR A 24 -6.19 -10.39 2.51
CA TYR A 24 -6.21 -11.31 1.38
C TYR A 24 -5.36 -12.51 1.77
N ARG A 25 -6.01 -13.63 2.03
CA ARG A 25 -5.34 -14.85 2.49
C ARG A 25 -5.04 -15.76 1.31
N GLY A 26 -3.78 -16.11 1.13
CA GLY A 26 -3.34 -17.20 0.25
C GLY A 26 -3.05 -18.48 1.02
N LYS A 27 -2.37 -19.39 0.34
CA LYS A 27 -1.88 -20.66 0.90
C LYS A 27 -0.67 -20.44 1.81
N ASP A 28 0.35 -19.74 1.30
CA ASP A 28 1.66 -19.62 1.96
C ASP A 28 1.91 -18.22 2.55
N ILE A 29 1.10 -17.23 2.15
CA ILE A 29 1.20 -15.84 2.64
C ILE A 29 -0.17 -15.17 2.75
N GLU A 30 -0.35 -14.39 3.80
CA GLU A 30 -1.50 -13.51 4.00
C GLU A 30 -1.05 -12.07 3.77
N VAL A 31 -1.70 -11.36 2.84
CA VAL A 31 -1.40 -9.98 2.51
C VAL A 31 -2.50 -9.08 3.05
N SER A 32 -2.12 -7.96 3.65
CA SER A 32 -3.08 -6.97 4.12
C SER A 32 -2.81 -5.60 3.51
N PHE A 33 -3.89 -4.86 3.22
CA PHE A 33 -3.82 -3.55 2.57
C PHE A 33 -4.74 -2.53 3.22
N ASP A 34 -4.19 -1.35 3.50
CA ASP A 34 -4.93 -0.17 3.93
C ASP A 34 -4.75 0.97 2.92
N LEU A 35 -5.86 1.45 2.36
CA LEU A 35 -5.84 2.51 1.35
C LEU A 35 -5.48 3.88 1.95
N ASP A 36 -5.89 4.15 3.18
CA ASP A 36 -5.70 5.46 3.80
C ASP A 36 -4.22 5.72 4.12
N GLN A 37 -3.44 4.65 4.27
CA GLN A 37 -1.99 4.69 4.47
C GLN A 37 -1.21 4.82 3.16
N CYS A 38 -1.81 4.51 2.00
CA CYS A 38 -1.07 4.34 0.74
C CYS A 38 -0.62 5.67 0.15
N VAL A 39 0.70 5.89 0.05
CA VAL A 39 1.29 7.06 -0.64
C VAL A 39 1.41 6.89 -2.16
N HIS A 40 0.85 5.81 -2.72
CA HIS A 40 0.77 5.52 -4.16
C HIS A 40 2.10 5.48 -4.92
N ILE A 41 3.16 5.02 -4.26
CA ILE A 41 4.50 4.89 -4.85
C ILE A 41 4.56 3.94 -6.07
N GLY A 42 3.65 2.96 -6.08
CA GLY A 42 3.49 1.99 -7.18
C GLY A 42 4.56 0.88 -7.22
N GLU A 43 5.23 0.58 -6.11
CA GLU A 43 6.19 -0.53 -6.06
C GLU A 43 5.50 -1.89 -6.20
N CYS A 44 4.35 -2.09 -5.53
CA CYS A 44 3.60 -3.35 -5.62
C CYS A 44 3.25 -3.73 -7.07
N LEU A 45 2.82 -2.75 -7.87
CA LEU A 45 2.44 -2.96 -9.27
C LEU A 45 3.64 -3.23 -10.19
N ARG A 46 4.84 -2.79 -9.79
CA ARG A 46 6.07 -2.98 -10.58
C ARG A 46 6.82 -4.24 -10.16
N GLY A 47 6.88 -4.51 -8.87
CA GLY A 47 7.64 -5.62 -8.30
C GLY A 47 6.95 -6.97 -8.47
N GLU A 48 5.62 -7.04 -8.32
CA GLU A 48 4.88 -8.29 -8.48
C GLU A 48 3.49 -8.06 -9.13
N PRO A 49 3.46 -7.77 -10.44
CA PRO A 49 2.22 -7.48 -11.16
C PRO A 49 1.26 -8.67 -11.24
N ARG A 50 1.70 -9.90 -10.97
CA ARG A 50 0.80 -11.05 -10.91
C ARG A 50 0.00 -11.05 -9.61
N ALA A 51 0.61 -10.68 -8.49
CA ALA A 51 -0.10 -10.58 -7.21
C ALA A 51 -0.90 -9.28 -7.05
N PHE A 52 -0.48 -8.16 -7.67
CA PHE A 52 -1.12 -6.85 -7.50
C PHE A 52 -1.72 -6.30 -8.80
N GLN A 53 -3.04 -6.41 -8.97
CA GLN A 53 -3.75 -6.13 -10.21
C GLN A 53 -4.92 -5.14 -10.02
N LEU A 54 -4.75 -3.88 -10.44
CA LEU A 54 -5.75 -2.82 -10.26
C LEU A 54 -7.08 -3.04 -11.03
N THR A 55 -7.03 -3.77 -12.15
CA THR A 55 -8.15 -3.95 -13.08
C THR A 55 -9.15 -5.02 -12.64
N ARG A 56 -8.89 -5.72 -11.53
CA ARG A 56 -9.76 -6.80 -11.03
C ARG A 56 -10.07 -6.69 -9.55
N ARG A 57 -11.01 -7.51 -9.10
CA ARG A 57 -11.39 -7.68 -7.69
C ARG A 57 -11.46 -9.18 -7.35
N PRO A 58 -10.81 -9.66 -6.28
CA PRO A 58 -9.82 -8.93 -5.46
C PRO A 58 -8.63 -8.47 -6.31
N TRP A 59 -8.05 -7.33 -5.93
CA TRP A 59 -6.91 -6.73 -6.62
C TRP A 59 -5.56 -7.29 -6.10
N VAL A 60 -5.57 -7.89 -4.92
CA VAL A 60 -4.44 -8.64 -4.35
C VAL A 60 -4.76 -10.13 -4.49
N LEU A 61 -3.82 -10.87 -5.08
CA LEU A 61 -3.87 -12.31 -5.30
C LEU A 61 -2.60 -12.93 -4.71
N PRO A 62 -2.59 -13.27 -3.42
CA PRO A 62 -1.37 -13.76 -2.75
C PRO A 62 -0.75 -14.97 -3.47
N ASP A 63 -1.57 -15.89 -3.97
CA ASP A 63 -1.12 -17.13 -4.63
C ASP A 63 -0.71 -16.95 -6.10
N ALA A 64 -0.81 -15.73 -6.65
CA ALA A 64 -0.43 -15.49 -8.04
C ALA A 64 1.09 -15.29 -8.22
N GLY A 65 1.81 -15.01 -7.12
CA GLY A 65 3.27 -14.94 -7.04
C GLY A 65 3.80 -15.90 -5.98
N ASP A 66 5.12 -16.06 -5.95
CA ASP A 66 5.80 -16.80 -4.88
C ASP A 66 5.79 -15.99 -3.57
N ALA A 67 5.64 -16.67 -2.43
CA ALA A 67 5.48 -16.00 -1.15
C ALA A 67 6.69 -15.11 -0.79
N ASP A 68 7.92 -15.54 -1.10
CA ASP A 68 9.14 -14.76 -0.84
C ASP A 68 9.19 -13.52 -1.72
N THR A 69 8.82 -13.68 -3.00
CA THR A 69 8.74 -12.56 -3.95
C THR A 69 7.69 -11.54 -3.51
N VAL A 70 6.50 -12.00 -3.11
CA VAL A 70 5.42 -11.13 -2.62
C VAL A 70 5.86 -10.40 -1.36
N ALA A 71 6.48 -11.10 -0.41
CA ALA A 71 7.02 -10.51 0.82
C ALA A 71 8.07 -9.44 0.52
N GLU A 72 9.06 -9.72 -0.34
CA GLU A 72 10.12 -8.78 -0.72
C GLU A 72 9.56 -7.49 -1.34
N VAL A 73 8.58 -7.61 -2.22
CA VAL A 73 7.91 -6.46 -2.84
C VAL A 73 7.12 -5.65 -1.81
N ILE A 74 6.46 -6.32 -0.86
CA ILE A 74 5.76 -5.63 0.24
C ILE A 74 6.76 -4.92 1.15
N LEU A 75 7.93 -5.49 1.47
CA LEU A 75 8.97 -4.84 2.29
C LEU A 75 9.45 -3.51 1.70
N ARG A 76 9.37 -3.35 0.37
CA ARG A 76 9.73 -2.12 -0.33
C ARG A 76 8.62 -1.06 -0.35
N CYS A 77 7.46 -1.31 0.29
CA CYS A 77 6.38 -0.33 0.42
C CYS A 77 6.62 0.61 1.63
N PRO A 78 7.16 1.83 1.45
CA PRO A 78 7.59 2.66 2.58
C PRO A 78 6.43 3.13 3.46
N SER A 79 5.20 3.14 2.94
CA SER A 79 4.02 3.59 3.68
C SER A 79 3.54 2.64 4.77
N GLY A 80 3.87 1.34 4.69
CA GLY A 80 3.25 0.33 5.54
C GLY A 80 1.80 -0.01 5.15
N ALA A 81 1.28 0.60 4.06
CA ALA A 81 -0.05 0.31 3.52
C ALA A 81 -0.21 -1.15 3.14
N LEU A 82 0.84 -1.76 2.61
CA LEU A 82 0.94 -3.21 2.43
C LEU A 82 1.76 -3.79 3.58
N GLN A 83 1.25 -4.88 4.16
CA GLN A 83 1.94 -5.74 5.11
C GLN A 83 1.63 -7.20 4.75
N PHE A 84 2.39 -8.13 5.30
CA PHE A 84 2.14 -9.55 5.15
C PHE A 84 2.34 -10.30 6.46
N ARG A 85 1.81 -11.53 6.48
CA ARG A 85 2.14 -12.56 7.46
C ARG A 85 2.41 -13.87 6.73
N ARG A 86 3.52 -14.53 7.04
CA ARG A 86 3.87 -15.84 6.49
C ARG A 86 3.02 -16.94 7.11
N LEU A 87 2.51 -17.83 6.25
CA LEU A 87 1.69 -18.99 6.64
C LEU A 87 2.46 -20.30 6.49
N ASP A 88 3.57 -20.27 5.76
CA ASP A 88 4.47 -21.39 5.48
C ASP A 88 5.67 -21.47 6.44
N GLY A 89 5.74 -20.58 7.43
CA GLY A 89 6.83 -20.53 8.41
C GLY A 89 8.03 -19.68 7.98
N GLY A 90 7.97 -18.99 6.83
CA GLY A 90 8.94 -17.95 6.50
C GLY A 90 8.95 -16.79 7.51
N PRO A 91 9.97 -15.91 7.48
CA PRO A 91 10.05 -14.78 8.40
C PRO A 91 9.01 -13.70 8.07
N ASP A 92 8.41 -13.11 9.11
CA ASP A 92 7.65 -11.88 9.01
C ASP A 92 8.58 -10.65 8.99
N GLU A 93 8.00 -9.46 8.80
CA GLU A 93 8.75 -8.21 8.89
C GLU A 93 9.05 -7.86 10.35
N GLU A 94 10.34 -7.85 10.70
CA GLU A 94 10.83 -7.48 12.01
C GLU A 94 11.92 -6.40 11.92
N HIS A 95 12.06 -5.60 12.98
CA HIS A 95 13.05 -4.52 13.08
C HIS A 95 13.61 -4.47 14.51
N ASP A 96 14.94 -4.36 14.65
CA ASP A 96 15.65 -4.37 15.94
C ASP A 96 15.48 -3.08 16.78
N GLY A 97 14.85 -2.06 16.22
CA GLY A 97 14.62 -0.78 16.88
C GLY A 97 13.76 0.16 16.07
N THR A 98 13.54 1.36 16.62
CA THR A 98 12.70 2.38 15.98
C THR A 98 13.56 3.52 15.43
N THR A 99 13.48 3.73 14.12
CA THR A 99 14.10 4.84 13.41
C THR A 99 13.03 5.79 12.89
N VAL A 100 13.21 7.09 13.12
CA VAL A 100 12.37 8.16 12.57
C VAL A 100 13.22 9.04 11.65
N THR A 101 12.88 9.08 10.36
CA THR A 101 13.59 9.88 9.36
C THR A 101 12.68 10.96 8.79
N PRO A 102 12.95 12.24 9.05
CA PRO A 102 12.28 13.34 8.37
C PRO A 102 12.69 13.41 6.89
N VAL A 103 11.72 13.32 5.99
CA VAL A 103 11.94 13.49 4.55
C VAL A 103 11.98 14.97 4.22
N LEU A 104 12.97 15.42 3.44
CA LEU A 104 13.07 16.80 2.95
C LEU A 104 11.74 17.24 2.32
N ASN A 105 11.15 18.34 2.82
CA ASN A 105 9.85 18.86 2.36
C ASN A 105 8.68 17.85 2.41
N GLY A 106 8.83 16.78 3.17
CA GLY A 106 7.92 15.63 3.13
C GLY A 106 7.60 15.04 4.51
N PRO A 107 7.11 13.80 4.54
CA PRO A 107 6.60 13.13 5.74
C PRO A 107 7.71 12.67 6.70
N LEU A 108 7.30 12.04 7.81
CA LEU A 108 8.18 11.22 8.65
C LEU A 108 8.12 9.77 8.18
N LEU A 109 9.25 9.18 7.81
CA LEU A 109 9.36 7.73 7.63
C LEU A 109 9.72 7.13 8.97
N VAL A 110 8.84 6.26 9.48
CA VAL A 110 9.05 5.55 10.74
C VAL A 110 9.18 4.08 10.43
N VAL A 111 10.25 3.46 10.91
CA VAL A 111 10.54 2.03 10.79
C VAL A 111 10.81 1.50 12.20
N GLY A 112 10.23 0.36 12.55
CA GLY A 112 10.24 -0.18 13.91
C GLY A 112 8.84 -0.64 14.33
N ARG A 113 8.77 -1.42 15.41
CA ARG A 113 7.49 -1.79 16.01
C ARG A 113 6.85 -0.55 16.67
N ILE A 114 5.87 0.03 16.00
CA ILE A 114 5.22 1.27 16.42
C ILE A 114 3.73 1.09 16.65
N GLU A 115 3.20 1.79 17.65
CA GLU A 115 1.78 1.94 17.88
C GLU A 115 1.31 3.26 17.26
N VAL A 116 0.36 3.19 16.34
CA VAL A 116 -0.17 4.35 15.64
C VAL A 116 -1.65 4.51 15.96
N GLN A 117 -2.01 5.63 16.59
CA GLN A 117 -3.39 5.98 16.88
C GLN A 117 -3.96 6.90 15.80
N ARG A 118 -5.19 6.61 15.36
CA ARG A 118 -5.93 7.40 14.38
C ARG A 118 -6.92 8.36 15.04
N GLU A 119 -7.49 9.26 14.23
CA GLU A 119 -8.46 10.25 14.70
C GLU A 119 -9.73 9.60 15.29
N ASP A 120 -10.13 8.43 14.79
CA ASP A 120 -11.24 7.64 15.33
C ASP A 120 -10.88 6.85 16.61
N ARG A 121 -9.66 7.05 17.13
CA ARG A 121 -9.05 6.39 18.30
C ARG A 121 -8.70 4.92 18.08
N THR A 122 -8.81 4.39 16.86
CA THR A 122 -8.25 3.07 16.55
C THR A 122 -6.72 3.09 16.70
N VAL A 123 -6.17 2.02 17.25
CA VAL A 123 -4.73 1.85 17.45
C VAL A 123 -4.29 0.62 16.66
N GLU A 124 -3.23 0.79 15.89
CA GLU A 124 -2.65 -0.27 15.06
C GLU A 124 -1.16 -0.40 15.39
N VAL A 125 -0.72 -1.64 15.61
CA VAL A 125 0.72 -1.96 15.74
C VAL A 125 1.24 -2.32 14.36
N MET A 126 2.31 -1.67 13.92
CA MET A 126 2.87 -1.90 12.58
C MET A 126 4.41 -1.81 12.59
N PRO A 127 5.09 -2.46 11.63
CA PRO A 127 6.55 -2.45 11.56
C PRO A 127 7.12 -1.17 10.91
N ARG A 128 6.27 -0.37 10.27
CA ARG A 128 6.62 0.92 9.66
C ARG A 128 5.38 1.73 9.31
N ALA A 129 5.55 3.05 9.20
CA ALA A 129 4.55 3.98 8.70
C ALA A 129 5.19 5.18 8.02
N THR A 130 4.46 5.79 7.08
CA THR A 130 4.77 7.15 6.60
C THR A 130 3.76 8.13 7.23
N LEU A 131 4.22 8.93 8.19
CA LEU A 131 3.37 9.82 8.98
C LEU A 131 3.38 11.26 8.45
N CYS A 132 2.24 11.92 8.55
CA CYS A 132 2.06 13.32 8.20
C CYS A 132 2.95 14.22 9.06
N ARG A 133 3.74 15.06 8.41
CA ARG A 133 4.55 16.10 9.05
C ARG A 133 4.05 17.52 8.76
N CYS A 134 3.31 17.69 7.66
CA CYS A 134 2.89 19.01 7.20
C CYS A 134 1.63 19.55 7.90
N GLY A 135 0.82 18.68 8.54
CA GLY A 135 -0.44 19.04 9.19
C GLY A 135 -1.69 18.99 8.31
N TYR A 136 -1.55 18.82 6.98
CA TYR A 136 -2.66 18.95 6.03
C TYR A 136 -3.25 17.64 5.51
N SER A 137 -2.69 16.49 5.88
CA SER A 137 -3.23 15.19 5.44
C SER A 137 -4.71 15.02 5.81
N ASN A 138 -5.49 14.44 4.91
CA ASN A 138 -6.88 14.03 5.14
C ASN A 138 -7.00 12.64 5.76
N HIS A 139 -5.89 11.90 5.89
CA HIS A 139 -5.82 10.55 6.45
C HIS A 139 -4.92 10.49 7.69
N LYS A 140 -5.02 11.49 8.58
CA LYS A 140 -4.14 11.56 9.76
C LYS A 140 -4.25 10.29 10.61
N PRO A 141 -3.12 9.82 11.17
CA PRO A 141 -1.79 10.45 11.19
C PRO A 141 -0.93 10.15 9.96
N PHE A 142 -1.44 9.44 8.95
CA PHE A 142 -0.67 9.04 7.78
C PHE A 142 -0.50 10.17 6.77
N CYS A 143 0.55 10.08 5.95
CA CYS A 143 0.75 10.99 4.83
C CYS A 143 -0.07 10.54 3.63
N ASP A 144 -0.79 11.48 3.01
CA ASP A 144 -1.57 11.31 1.77
C ASP A 144 -1.04 12.18 0.61
N ASN A 145 0.20 12.68 0.76
CA ASN A 145 0.90 13.58 -0.16
C ASN A 145 0.38 15.03 -0.25
N GLU A 146 -0.50 15.48 0.65
CA GLU A 146 -0.93 16.90 0.70
C GLU A 146 0.24 17.89 0.83
N HIS A 147 1.35 17.47 1.46
CA HIS A 147 2.57 18.26 1.56
C HIS A 147 3.13 18.74 0.20
N LEU A 148 2.90 17.99 -0.88
CA LEU A 148 3.29 18.40 -2.23
C LEU A 148 2.43 19.57 -2.73
N LYS A 149 1.11 19.48 -2.51
CA LYS A 149 0.14 20.47 -2.99
C LYS A 149 0.31 21.81 -2.29
N ILE A 150 0.51 21.79 -0.97
CA ILE A 150 0.71 23.01 -0.17
C ILE A 150 2.15 23.55 -0.22
N GLY A 151 3.05 22.85 -0.93
CA GLY A 151 4.45 23.26 -1.04
C GLY A 151 5.20 23.28 0.30
N PHE A 152 4.90 22.34 1.20
CA PHE A 152 5.50 22.26 2.54
C PHE A 152 7.03 22.33 2.48
N LYS A 153 7.63 23.19 3.31
CA LYS A 153 9.09 23.37 3.39
C LYS A 153 9.58 23.03 4.78
N ALA A 154 10.48 22.06 4.86
CA ALA A 154 11.16 21.73 6.11
C ALA A 154 12.40 20.88 5.83
N PRO A 155 13.47 21.01 6.64
CA PRO A 155 14.68 20.21 6.48
C PRO A 155 14.38 18.72 6.63
N GLY A 156 15.26 17.90 6.07
CA GLY A 156 15.19 16.44 6.11
C GLY A 156 16.08 15.79 5.06
N THR A 157 16.00 14.48 4.98
CA THR A 157 16.76 13.66 4.03
C THR A 157 15.95 13.48 2.74
N PRO A 158 16.57 13.58 1.54
CA PRO A 158 15.87 13.24 0.30
C PRO A 158 15.38 11.79 0.33
N MET A 159 14.10 11.56 0.02
CA MET A 159 13.55 10.21 -0.07
C MET A 159 14.10 9.52 -1.32
N LYS A 160 14.90 8.47 -1.13
CA LYS A 160 15.40 7.63 -2.22
C LYS A 160 14.50 6.43 -2.39
N ILE A 161 13.55 6.53 -3.31
CA ILE A 161 12.66 5.42 -3.65
C ILE A 161 13.36 4.57 -4.71
N ARG A 162 13.72 3.34 -4.37
CA ARG A 162 14.13 2.34 -5.36
C ARG A 162 12.90 1.56 -5.80
N LEU A 163 12.45 1.85 -7.01
CA LEU A 163 11.34 1.14 -7.65
C LEU A 163 11.88 -0.03 -8.48
N SER A 164 11.13 -1.13 -8.47
CA SER A 164 11.32 -2.24 -9.40
C SER A 164 11.17 -1.75 -10.86
N PRO A 165 11.95 -2.29 -11.82
CA PRO A 165 11.88 -1.85 -13.21
C PRO A 165 10.53 -2.20 -13.84
N VAL A 166 9.98 -1.29 -14.64
CA VAL A 166 8.66 -1.46 -15.28
C VAL A 166 8.66 -2.59 -16.33
N ARG A 167 9.83 -2.89 -16.91
CA ARG A 167 10.15 -4.06 -17.74
C ARG A 167 11.65 -4.29 -17.64
N PRO A 168 12.17 -5.53 -17.69
CA PRO A 168 13.56 -5.73 -18.04
C PRO A 168 13.79 -5.02 -19.38
N ARG A 169 14.79 -4.14 -19.45
CA ARG A 169 15.28 -3.71 -20.76
C ARG A 169 15.89 -4.95 -21.38
N LEU A 170 15.21 -5.52 -22.37
CA LEU A 170 15.76 -6.61 -23.14
C LEU A 170 16.99 -6.07 -23.87
N GLU A 171 18.10 -6.81 -23.82
CA GLU A 171 19.30 -6.46 -24.56
C GLU A 171 19.04 -6.42 -26.07
N GLN A 172 18.05 -7.19 -26.54
CA GLN A 172 17.58 -7.21 -27.92
C GLN A 172 16.06 -7.08 -27.97
N PRO A 173 15.49 -6.38 -28.97
CA PRO A 173 14.05 -6.35 -29.19
C PRO A 173 13.47 -7.78 -29.29
N ILE A 174 12.37 -8.06 -28.58
CA ILE A 174 11.63 -9.32 -28.74
C ILE A 174 11.21 -9.45 -30.22
N THR A 175 11.50 -10.61 -30.82
CA THR A 175 11.03 -10.91 -32.18
C THR A 175 9.51 -11.08 -32.17
N LYS A 176 8.86 -10.82 -33.31
CA LYS A 176 7.39 -10.95 -33.44
C LYS A 176 6.88 -12.34 -33.00
N THR A 177 7.66 -13.39 -33.25
CA THR A 177 7.36 -14.78 -32.88
C THR A 177 7.51 -15.05 -31.39
N ALA A 178 8.36 -14.28 -30.70
CA ALA A 178 8.59 -14.39 -29.26
C ALA A 178 7.75 -13.38 -28.44
N ASP A 179 6.93 -12.53 -29.08
CA ASP A 179 5.98 -11.68 -28.36
C ASP A 179 4.84 -12.56 -27.84
N PRO A 180 4.68 -12.72 -26.51
CA PRO A 180 3.63 -13.56 -25.93
C PRO A 180 2.21 -13.03 -26.21
N ARG A 181 2.07 -11.84 -26.81
CA ARG A 181 0.78 -11.29 -27.28
C ARG A 181 0.50 -11.62 -28.74
N GLY A 182 1.45 -12.20 -29.46
CA GLY A 182 1.40 -12.41 -30.91
C GLY A 182 0.81 -13.74 -31.36
N SER A 183 0.48 -14.66 -30.44
CA SER A 183 0.12 -16.04 -30.77
C SER A 183 -1.38 -16.34 -30.90
N ASP A 184 -2.26 -15.34 -30.88
CA ASP A 184 -3.70 -15.53 -31.16
C ASP A 184 -4.24 -14.42 -32.06
N VAL A 185 -3.91 -14.48 -33.34
CA VAL A 185 -4.80 -13.97 -34.40
C VAL A 185 -5.20 -15.18 -35.21
N GLY A 186 -6.36 -15.72 -34.83
CA GLY A 186 -6.95 -16.92 -35.39
C GLY A 186 -6.98 -16.91 -36.92
N GLU A 187 -6.56 -18.04 -37.45
CA GLU A 187 -6.76 -18.49 -38.81
C GLU A 187 -8.27 -18.71 -39.04
N HIS A 188 -9.01 -17.63 -39.30
CA HIS A 188 -10.32 -17.74 -39.93
C HIS A 188 -10.10 -17.82 -41.45
N ALA A 189 -9.82 -19.05 -41.90
CA ALA A 189 -9.87 -19.43 -43.29
C ALA A 189 -11.29 -19.90 -43.66
N VAL A 190 -11.78 -19.28 -44.74
CA VAL A 190 -12.94 -19.63 -45.61
C VAL A 190 -14.34 -19.35 -45.07
#